data_AF-A0A9P9I8R1-F1
#
_entry.id   AF-A0A9P9I8R1-F1
#
_cell.length_a   1.000
_cell.length_b   1.000
_cell.length_c   1.000
_cell.angle_alpha   90.00
_cell.angle_beta   90.00
_cell.angle_gamma   90.00
#
_symmetry.space_group_name_H-M   'P 1'
#
loop_
_entity.id
_entity.type
_entity.pdbx_description
1 polymer ?
#
loop_
_entity_poly.entity_id
_entity_poly.type
_entity_poly.pdbx_seq_one_letter_code
_entity_poly.pdbx_strand_id
1 'polypeptide(L)'
;MSWTYRENPHQAFAQEATNAPFPVAFEQWTLNIWDITNDFPEGHWYLEPTARCLQEKASLRIVFAPLDLPRRDTLSQTLELFNILHIPGDFSKERLQSVSHSFGRSTDHHGSSSWFHFLCKNIDVKQEGTNAPEIDNRAVTMGYHISTLPQADYSWNRAGFFLRHENDGSTTLVCFDASPRVWHRINEFVAARAWQHVATEPYILFDLVFEALYFEVDDTLMLEYANSKNTRRMSSKIPFAAMHNCAKHIIHIAEAIQSCIMLVEATTQNVGKHGHARRPVTCEPVQNELRETLQYRRSLFRSSQLRLGSLQKRIDNAITLSFHLVTQQDSMVMIQDSNSMKVIAAITMIFLPTTGVATVIGSQLLFSKVQSDGDTWDVSLTPLFWTMWWISIPLTIFVVLLAIFWHWWTHSESPTGEVMQVVKRATTFSTSNTKNIEA
;
A
#
# COMPACT_ATOMS: atom_id res chain seq x y z
N MET A 1 -27.84 4.94 -15.63
CA MET A 1 -29.30 5.10 -15.81
C MET A 1 -29.87 3.94 -16.57
N SER A 2 -30.68 3.13 -15.90
CA SER A 2 -31.42 2.09 -16.60
C SER A 2 -32.56 2.72 -17.38
N TRP A 3 -32.74 2.32 -18.63
CA TRP A 3 -33.96 2.62 -19.39
C TRP A 3 -35.20 1.92 -18.82
N THR A 4 -35.00 1.02 -17.84
CA THR A 4 -36.08 0.40 -17.08
C THR A 4 -36.48 1.28 -15.90
N TYR A 5 -37.74 1.72 -15.89
CA TYR A 5 -38.33 2.34 -14.71
C TYR A 5 -38.24 1.41 -13.50
N ARG A 6 -37.88 1.95 -12.33
CA ARG A 6 -37.85 1.22 -11.05
C ARG A 6 -38.68 1.99 -10.05
N GLU A 7 -39.72 1.36 -9.51
CA GLU A 7 -40.59 1.96 -8.48
C GLU A 7 -39.82 2.32 -7.21
N ASN A 8 -38.83 1.51 -6.83
CA ASN A 8 -37.95 1.78 -5.70
C ASN A 8 -36.47 1.81 -6.15
N PRO A 9 -35.91 3.00 -6.43
CA PRO A 9 -34.55 3.13 -6.97
C PRO A 9 -33.46 2.66 -5.98
N HIS A 10 -33.75 2.69 -4.67
CA HIS A 10 -32.81 2.36 -3.59
C HIS A 10 -33.11 1.01 -2.91
N GLN A 11 -33.93 0.16 -3.50
CA GLN A 11 -34.33 -1.12 -2.90
C GLN A 11 -33.14 -2.00 -2.51
N ALA A 12 -32.15 -2.14 -3.40
CA ALA A 12 -30.95 -2.93 -3.14
C ALA A 12 -30.14 -2.38 -1.94
N PHE A 13 -30.11 -1.05 -1.79
CA PHE A 13 -29.45 -0.38 -0.68
C PHE A 13 -30.13 -0.68 0.65
N ALA A 14 -31.47 -0.63 0.68
CA ALA A 14 -32.25 -0.98 1.86
C ALA A 14 -32.15 -2.47 2.26
N GLN A 15 -32.08 -3.36 1.26
CA GLN A 15 -31.88 -4.79 1.49
C GLN A 15 -30.52 -5.07 2.13
N GLU A 16 -29.45 -4.49 1.59
CA GLU A 16 -28.10 -4.64 2.15
C GLU A 16 -28.03 -4.14 3.59
N ALA A 17 -28.64 -2.97 3.87
CA ALA A 17 -28.69 -2.39 5.21
C ALA A 17 -29.36 -3.30 6.25
N THR A 18 -30.32 -4.12 5.82
CA THR A 18 -31.04 -5.06 6.69
C THR A 18 -30.22 -6.32 6.99
N ASN A 19 -29.33 -6.71 6.07
CA ASN A 19 -28.53 -7.94 6.14
C ASN A 19 -27.16 -7.73 6.82
N ALA A 20 -26.67 -6.49 6.90
CA ALA A 20 -25.36 -6.18 7.47
C ALA A 20 -25.31 -6.38 9.01
N PRO A 21 -24.42 -7.23 9.55
CA PRO A 21 -24.17 -7.33 10.99
C PRO A 21 -23.32 -6.16 11.49
N PHE A 22 -23.67 -5.55 12.64
CA PHE A 22 -22.93 -4.41 13.20
C PHE A 22 -22.14 -4.77 14.47
N PRO A 23 -20.81 -4.59 14.46
CA PRO A 23 -20.00 -4.47 15.68
C PRO A 23 -19.45 -3.05 15.95
N VAL A 24 -19.74 -2.04 15.11
CA VAL A 24 -19.09 -0.70 15.20
C VAL A 24 -20.07 0.36 15.67
N ALA A 25 -19.67 1.13 16.69
CA ALA A 25 -20.34 2.37 17.08
C ALA A 25 -19.94 3.48 16.10
N PHE A 26 -20.90 4.02 15.36
CA PHE A 26 -20.71 5.17 14.48
C PHE A 26 -21.27 6.44 15.14
N GLU A 27 -20.85 7.60 14.64
CA GLU A 27 -21.40 8.89 15.09
C GLU A 27 -22.92 8.97 14.82
N GLN A 28 -23.60 9.77 15.66
CA GLN A 28 -25.02 10.04 15.52
C GLN A 28 -25.30 10.77 14.20
N TRP A 29 -26.37 10.37 13.52
CA TRP A 29 -26.78 11.00 12.27
C TRP A 29 -27.12 12.48 12.49
N THR A 30 -26.37 13.36 11.85
CA THR A 30 -26.59 14.81 11.84
C THR A 30 -26.14 15.38 10.50
N LEU A 31 -26.83 16.39 10.01
CA LEU A 31 -26.46 17.13 8.81
C LEU A 31 -25.88 18.48 9.23
N ASN A 32 -24.74 18.84 8.65
CA ASN A 32 -24.17 20.17 8.79
C ASN A 32 -24.40 20.94 7.50
N ILE A 33 -25.28 21.94 7.57
CA ILE A 33 -25.87 22.57 6.39
C ILE A 33 -25.46 24.04 6.38
N TRP A 34 -25.03 24.49 5.21
CA TRP A 34 -24.97 25.90 4.88
C TRP A 34 -25.92 26.19 3.74
N ASP A 35 -26.81 27.16 3.91
CA ASP A 35 -27.66 27.60 2.82
C ASP A 35 -27.90 29.10 2.79
N ILE A 36 -28.23 29.57 1.58
CA ILE A 36 -28.66 30.93 1.28
C ILE A 36 -30.16 30.91 1.01
N THR A 37 -30.91 31.43 1.96
CA THR A 37 -32.37 31.58 1.88
C THR A 37 -32.74 33.06 1.82
N ASN A 38 -34.03 33.35 1.69
CA ASN A 38 -34.52 34.73 1.73
C ASN A 38 -34.28 35.40 3.09
N ASP A 39 -34.34 34.62 4.17
CA ASP A 39 -34.14 35.11 5.54
C ASP A 39 -32.64 35.29 5.87
N PHE A 40 -31.77 34.48 5.24
CA PHE A 40 -30.32 34.51 5.43
C PHE A 40 -29.59 34.72 4.09
N PRO A 41 -29.59 35.95 3.53
CA PRO A 41 -29.01 36.22 2.21
C PRO A 41 -27.47 36.13 2.18
N GLU A 42 -26.81 36.23 3.34
CA GLU A 42 -25.36 36.06 3.46
C GLU A 42 -24.94 34.59 3.70
N GLY A 43 -25.94 33.70 3.79
CA GLY A 43 -25.75 32.30 4.16
C GLY A 43 -25.47 32.09 5.65
N HIS A 44 -25.85 30.94 6.16
CA HIS A 44 -25.62 30.59 7.57
C HIS A 44 -25.39 29.09 7.73
N TRP A 45 -24.55 28.72 8.71
CA TRP A 45 -24.31 27.33 9.08
C TRP A 45 -25.24 26.91 10.21
N TYR A 46 -25.83 25.73 10.10
CA TYR A 46 -26.64 25.12 11.15
C TYR A 46 -26.55 23.59 11.11
N LEU A 47 -26.87 22.97 12.25
CA LEU A 47 -26.91 21.52 12.41
C LEU A 47 -28.37 21.07 12.47
N GLU A 48 -28.70 20.05 11.70
CA GLU A 48 -30.06 19.52 11.65
C GLU A 48 -30.05 17.97 11.70
N PRO A 49 -30.80 17.32 12.62
CA PRO A 49 -30.88 15.87 12.68
C PRO A 49 -31.70 15.24 11.54
N THR A 50 -32.52 16.01 10.82
CA THR A 50 -33.47 15.49 9.82
C THR A 50 -33.27 16.14 8.44
N ALA A 51 -33.45 15.38 7.36
CA ALA A 51 -33.32 15.93 6.00
C ALA A 51 -34.50 16.83 5.56
N ARG A 52 -35.55 16.98 6.39
CA ARG A 52 -36.78 17.71 6.03
C ARG A 52 -36.58 19.19 5.76
N CYS A 53 -35.63 19.84 6.45
CA CYS A 53 -35.27 21.24 6.19
C CYS A 53 -34.82 21.46 4.73
N LEU A 54 -34.35 20.41 4.05
CA LEU A 54 -33.89 20.49 2.68
C LEU A 54 -35.03 20.73 1.66
N GLN A 55 -36.29 20.59 2.08
CA GLN A 55 -37.46 20.95 1.27
C GLN A 55 -37.67 22.46 1.17
N GLU A 56 -37.11 23.22 2.10
CA GLU A 56 -37.17 24.68 2.06
C GLU A 56 -36.33 25.22 0.91
N LYS A 57 -36.83 26.28 0.26
CA LYS A 57 -36.17 26.90 -0.89
C LYS A 57 -34.89 27.59 -0.46
N ALA A 58 -33.78 27.20 -1.08
CA ALA A 58 -32.49 27.84 -0.95
C ALA A 58 -31.87 28.03 -2.33
N SER A 59 -31.25 29.18 -2.57
CA SER A 59 -30.57 29.49 -3.84
C SER A 59 -29.27 28.70 -3.99
N LEU A 60 -28.54 28.53 -2.90
CA LEU A 60 -27.38 27.66 -2.81
C LEU A 60 -27.41 26.94 -1.48
N ARG A 61 -27.15 25.63 -1.50
CA ARG A 61 -27.07 24.80 -0.32
C ARG A 61 -25.86 23.86 -0.39
N ILE A 62 -25.14 23.73 0.70
CA ILE A 62 -24.03 22.79 0.89
C ILE A 62 -24.34 21.96 2.12
N VAL A 63 -24.37 20.64 1.97
CA VAL A 63 -24.74 19.69 3.02
C VAL A 63 -23.56 18.76 3.26
N PHE A 64 -23.03 18.75 4.47
CA PHE A 64 -22.14 17.69 4.93
C PHE A 64 -22.98 16.64 5.66
N ALA A 65 -22.95 15.43 5.14
CA ALA A 65 -23.73 14.29 5.62
C ALA A 65 -22.80 13.16 6.06
N PRO A 66 -23.25 12.27 6.97
CA PRO A 66 -22.53 11.05 7.29
C PRO A 66 -22.34 10.18 6.05
N LEU A 67 -21.38 9.25 6.09
CA LEU A 67 -21.12 8.34 4.97
C LEU A 67 -22.40 7.59 4.55
N ASP A 68 -22.63 7.54 3.24
CA ASP A 68 -23.77 6.92 2.57
C ASP A 68 -23.72 5.38 2.58
N LEU A 69 -23.36 4.76 3.71
CA LEU A 69 -23.35 3.31 3.87
C LEU A 69 -24.76 2.74 4.07
N PRO A 70 -25.04 1.54 3.54
CA PRO A 70 -26.29 0.83 3.82
C PRO A 70 -26.30 0.36 5.27
N ARG A 71 -26.84 1.19 6.16
CA ARG A 71 -26.90 0.92 7.60
C ARG A 71 -28.31 0.87 8.13
N ARG A 72 -28.63 -0.13 8.94
CA ARG A 72 -29.99 -0.32 9.48
C ARG A 72 -30.46 0.83 10.37
N ASP A 73 -29.55 1.38 11.17
CA ASP A 73 -29.86 2.40 12.18
C ASP A 73 -30.06 3.80 11.60
N THR A 74 -29.42 4.12 10.46
CA THR A 74 -29.58 5.39 9.75
C THR A 74 -30.40 5.25 8.45
N LEU A 75 -30.91 4.06 8.13
CA LEU A 75 -31.54 3.76 6.84
C LEU A 75 -32.67 4.74 6.51
N SER A 76 -33.56 5.00 7.48
CA SER A 76 -34.69 5.91 7.30
C SER A 76 -34.24 7.32 6.94
N GLN A 77 -33.22 7.83 7.63
CA GLN A 77 -32.71 9.18 7.44
C GLN A 77 -31.95 9.30 6.11
N THR A 78 -31.15 8.29 5.75
CA THR A 78 -30.44 8.25 4.47
C THR A 78 -31.41 8.18 3.29
N LEU A 79 -32.44 7.32 3.38
CA LEU A 79 -33.46 7.24 2.33
C LEU A 79 -34.32 8.51 2.25
N GLU A 80 -34.65 9.14 3.38
CA GLU A 80 -35.35 10.43 3.39
C GLU A 80 -34.52 11.51 2.66
N LEU A 81 -33.22 11.60 2.94
CA LEU A 81 -32.29 12.50 2.24
C LEU A 81 -32.24 12.21 0.74
N PHE A 82 -32.10 10.94 0.34
CA PHE A 82 -32.04 10.54 -1.06
C PHE A 82 -33.32 10.91 -1.81
N ASN A 83 -34.48 10.70 -1.19
CA ASN A 83 -35.77 11.03 -1.79
C ASN A 83 -35.99 12.54 -1.92
N ILE A 84 -35.66 13.32 -0.89
CA ILE A 84 -35.84 14.79 -0.92
C ILE A 84 -34.97 15.42 -2.01
N LEU A 85 -33.73 14.96 -2.16
CA LEU A 85 -32.78 15.50 -3.15
C LEU A 85 -32.83 14.81 -4.51
N HIS A 86 -33.76 13.86 -4.70
CA HIS A 86 -33.89 13.06 -5.92
C HIS A 86 -32.57 12.41 -6.35
N ILE A 87 -31.83 11.86 -5.39
CA ILE A 87 -30.56 11.18 -5.65
C ILE A 87 -30.83 9.94 -6.51
N PRO A 88 -30.16 9.77 -7.66
CA PRO A 88 -30.40 8.61 -8.51
C PRO A 88 -30.06 7.30 -7.82
N GLY A 89 -30.87 6.26 -8.06
CA GLY A 89 -30.56 4.91 -7.54
C GLY A 89 -29.19 4.38 -7.96
N ASP A 90 -28.65 4.87 -9.08
CA ASP A 90 -27.30 4.52 -9.55
C ASP A 90 -26.20 5.00 -8.58
N PHE A 91 -26.36 6.16 -7.93
CA PHE A 91 -25.46 6.62 -6.86
C PHE A 91 -25.37 5.57 -5.73
N SER A 92 -26.51 5.14 -5.21
CA SER A 92 -26.55 4.15 -4.14
C SER A 92 -26.03 2.76 -4.56
N LYS A 93 -26.21 2.37 -5.84
CA LYS A 93 -25.69 1.09 -6.35
C LYS A 93 -24.18 1.12 -6.52
N GLU A 94 -23.63 2.24 -7.00
CA GLU A 94 -22.19 2.45 -7.10
C GLU A 94 -21.53 2.24 -5.74
N ARG A 95 -22.16 2.75 -4.67
CA ARG A 95 -21.71 2.50 -3.29
C ARG A 95 -21.69 1.01 -2.93
N LEU A 96 -22.77 0.27 -3.22
CA LEU A 96 -22.85 -1.18 -2.94
C LEU A 96 -21.77 -1.98 -3.69
N GLN A 97 -21.43 -1.54 -4.90
CA GLN A 97 -20.42 -2.18 -5.75
C GLN A 97 -19.00 -1.71 -5.42
N SER A 98 -18.82 -0.85 -4.41
CA SER A 98 -17.54 -0.23 -4.06
C SER A 98 -16.87 0.44 -5.28
N VAL A 99 -17.68 1.08 -6.13
CA VAL A 99 -17.18 1.82 -7.30
C VAL A 99 -16.33 2.98 -6.80
N SER A 100 -15.04 2.92 -7.12
CA SER A 100 -14.10 4.00 -6.85
C SER A 100 -14.07 5.01 -8.00
N HIS A 101 -14.42 4.61 -9.22
CA HIS A 101 -14.22 5.37 -10.45
C HIS A 101 -15.53 5.51 -11.24
N SER A 102 -16.26 6.59 -11.05
CA SER A 102 -17.45 6.92 -11.86
C SER A 102 -17.72 8.42 -11.82
N PHE A 103 -18.12 8.98 -12.96
CA PHE A 103 -18.76 10.29 -13.01
C PHE A 103 -20.17 10.10 -13.56
N GLY A 104 -21.15 10.15 -12.66
CA GLY A 104 -22.56 10.07 -13.02
C GLY A 104 -23.11 11.45 -13.36
N ARG A 105 -23.98 11.52 -14.37
CA ARG A 105 -24.77 12.72 -14.69
C ARG A 105 -26.15 12.30 -15.13
N SER A 106 -27.17 12.92 -14.54
CA SER A 106 -28.59 12.75 -14.86
C SER A 106 -29.23 14.07 -15.19
N THR A 107 -30.28 14.03 -16.01
CA THR A 107 -31.20 15.14 -16.24
C THR A 107 -32.61 14.62 -16.07
N ASP A 108 -33.43 15.33 -15.30
CA ASP A 108 -34.84 15.04 -15.10
C ASP A 108 -35.69 16.30 -15.31
N HIS A 109 -36.98 16.21 -15.01
CA HIS A 109 -37.91 17.33 -15.19
C HIS A 109 -37.61 18.53 -14.29
N HIS A 110 -36.89 18.32 -13.19
CA HIS A 110 -36.61 19.35 -12.19
C HIS A 110 -35.25 20.02 -12.45
N GLY A 111 -34.31 19.35 -13.11
CA GLY A 111 -33.02 19.91 -13.47
C GLY A 111 -31.98 18.85 -13.84
N SER A 112 -30.74 19.07 -13.41
CA SER A 112 -29.64 18.14 -13.63
C SER A 112 -28.95 17.77 -12.33
N SER A 113 -28.45 16.53 -12.25
CA SER A 113 -27.62 16.07 -11.15
C SER A 113 -26.33 15.46 -11.67
N SER A 114 -25.29 15.51 -10.85
CA SER A 114 -24.00 14.88 -11.16
C SER A 114 -23.37 14.38 -9.87
N TRP A 115 -22.64 13.28 -9.93
CA TRP A 115 -22.07 12.66 -8.74
C TRP A 115 -20.83 11.86 -9.05
N PHE A 116 -20.06 11.61 -8.01
CA PHE A 116 -18.95 10.67 -8.02
C PHE A 116 -18.66 10.17 -6.61
N HIS A 117 -17.97 9.04 -6.56
CA HIS A 117 -17.43 8.48 -5.32
C HIS A 117 -15.91 8.67 -5.30
N PHE A 118 -15.37 8.86 -4.10
CA PHE A 118 -13.93 8.94 -3.88
C PHE A 118 -13.50 7.83 -2.92
N LEU A 119 -12.42 7.17 -3.27
CA LEU A 119 -11.78 6.15 -2.45
C LEU A 119 -10.27 6.36 -2.51
N CYS A 120 -9.66 6.66 -1.37
CA CYS A 120 -8.21 6.73 -1.24
C CYS A 120 -7.76 5.94 -0.02
N LYS A 121 -6.57 5.36 -0.10
CA LYS A 121 -5.99 4.61 1.01
C LYS A 121 -5.50 5.61 2.07
N ASN A 122 -5.94 5.46 3.32
CA ASN A 122 -5.33 6.23 4.41
C ASN A 122 -4.00 5.55 4.81
N ILE A 123 -2.99 6.34 5.13
CA ILE A 123 -1.69 5.85 5.61
C ILE A 123 -1.46 6.51 6.96
N ASP A 124 -1.97 5.89 8.01
CA ASP A 124 -1.65 6.28 9.37
C ASP A 124 -0.29 5.67 9.74
N VAL A 125 0.70 6.52 10.01
CA VAL A 125 2.04 6.09 10.43
C VAL A 125 2.19 6.31 11.92
N LYS A 126 2.32 5.22 12.70
CA LYS A 126 2.78 5.29 14.09
C LYS A 126 4.28 5.47 14.11
N GLN A 127 4.73 6.59 14.67
CA GLN A 127 6.14 6.86 14.92
C GLN A 127 6.40 6.79 16.42
N GLU A 128 6.63 5.58 16.94
CA GLU A 128 7.04 5.39 18.34
C GLU A 128 8.55 5.61 18.49
N GLY A 129 8.94 6.84 18.83
CA GLY A 129 10.31 7.17 19.24
C GLY A 129 11.39 6.86 18.19
N THR A 130 12.44 6.12 18.60
CA THR A 130 13.59 5.73 17.76
C THR A 130 13.31 4.55 16.83
N ASN A 131 12.11 3.95 16.86
CA ASN A 131 11.79 2.82 16.00
C ASN A 131 11.40 3.27 14.58
N ALA A 132 11.54 2.37 13.61
CA ALA A 132 11.11 2.64 12.25
C ALA A 132 9.58 2.91 12.22
N PRO A 133 9.12 3.81 11.33
CA PRO A 133 7.70 4.08 11.18
C PRO A 133 6.94 2.78 10.88
N GLU A 134 5.95 2.46 11.72
CA GLU A 134 5.06 1.30 11.53
C GLU A 134 3.69 1.81 11.09
N ILE A 135 3.06 1.10 10.13
CA ILE A 135 1.72 1.44 9.67
C ILE A 135 0.74 1.10 10.80
N ASP A 136 -0.04 2.07 11.25
CA ASP A 136 -1.02 1.88 12.30
C ASP A 136 -2.22 1.07 11.78
N ASN A 137 -2.39 -0.16 12.28
CA ASN A 137 -3.55 -0.98 11.97
C ASN A 137 -4.77 -0.52 12.79
N ARG A 138 -5.56 0.41 12.23
CA ARG A 138 -6.84 0.87 12.82
C ARG A 138 -8.02 -0.11 12.65
N ALA A 139 -7.77 -1.35 12.26
CA ALA A 139 -8.80 -2.38 12.06
C ALA A 139 -9.76 -2.51 13.26
N VAL A 140 -9.24 -2.36 14.48
CA VAL A 140 -10.01 -2.43 15.75
C VAL A 140 -11.02 -1.29 15.89
N THR A 141 -10.64 -0.06 15.56
CA THR A 141 -11.53 1.12 15.66
C THR A 141 -12.68 1.06 14.67
N MET A 142 -12.51 0.30 13.57
CA MET A 142 -13.53 0.03 12.56
C MET A 142 -14.23 -1.34 12.74
N GLY A 143 -14.06 -1.99 13.90
CA GLY A 143 -14.72 -3.26 14.26
C GLY A 143 -14.35 -4.49 13.42
N TYR A 144 -13.25 -4.44 12.69
CA TYR A 144 -12.66 -5.60 12.03
C TYR A 144 -11.75 -6.35 13.02
N HIS A 145 -11.62 -7.67 12.84
CA HIS A 145 -10.66 -8.47 13.62
C HIS A 145 -9.24 -7.91 13.45
N ILE A 146 -8.46 -7.85 14.55
CA ILE A 146 -7.02 -7.58 14.49
C ILE A 146 -6.41 -8.66 13.62
N SER A 147 -5.99 -8.28 12.42
CA SER A 147 -5.15 -9.16 11.64
C SER A 147 -3.79 -9.24 12.33
N THR A 148 -3.35 -10.44 12.66
CA THR A 148 -2.02 -10.72 13.21
C THR A 148 -0.92 -10.52 12.16
N LEU A 149 -1.28 -10.16 10.92
CA LEU A 149 -0.36 -9.89 9.84
C LEU A 149 0.00 -8.39 9.81
N PRO A 150 1.30 -8.02 9.81
CA PRO A 150 1.76 -6.63 9.70
C PRO A 150 1.35 -5.90 8.40
N GLN A 151 0.62 -6.58 7.50
CA GLN A 151 0.26 -6.13 6.15
C GLN A 151 -1.20 -5.68 5.99
N ALA A 152 -1.97 -5.74 7.08
CA ALA A 152 -3.42 -5.71 7.02
C ALA A 152 -4.00 -4.40 7.55
N ASP A 153 -3.66 -3.29 6.90
CA ASP A 153 -4.35 -2.03 7.11
C ASP A 153 -5.56 -1.93 6.17
N TYR A 154 -6.75 -1.82 6.77
CA TYR A 154 -8.04 -1.72 6.08
C TYR A 154 -8.65 -0.31 6.14
N SER A 155 -7.91 0.69 6.62
CA SER A 155 -8.39 2.07 6.66
C SER A 155 -8.47 2.67 5.25
N TRP A 156 -9.59 3.28 4.91
CA TRP A 156 -9.83 3.94 3.62
C TRP A 156 -10.55 5.25 3.87
N ASN A 157 -10.13 6.30 3.19
CA ASN A 157 -10.90 7.53 3.08
C ASN A 157 -11.94 7.30 1.99
N ARG A 158 -13.21 7.28 2.40
CA ARG A 158 -14.36 7.07 1.52
C ARG A 158 -15.19 8.33 1.57
N ALA A 159 -15.53 8.86 0.41
CA ALA A 159 -16.47 9.97 0.33
C ALA A 159 -17.40 9.78 -0.86
N GLY A 160 -18.55 10.46 -0.81
CA GLY A 160 -19.49 10.56 -1.92
C GLY A 160 -19.82 12.03 -2.14
N PHE A 161 -19.87 12.45 -3.40
CA PHE A 161 -20.21 13.83 -3.74
C PHE A 161 -21.37 13.82 -4.71
N PHE A 162 -22.42 14.56 -4.36
CA PHE A 162 -23.62 14.71 -5.17
C PHE A 162 -23.92 16.18 -5.37
N LEU A 163 -24.12 16.58 -6.61
CA LEU A 163 -24.44 17.95 -7.01
C LEU A 163 -25.77 17.96 -7.75
N ARG A 164 -26.66 18.82 -7.31
CA ARG A 164 -27.97 19.07 -7.90
C ARG A 164 -28.04 20.52 -8.37
N HIS A 165 -28.49 20.72 -9.59
CA HIS A 165 -28.78 22.03 -10.15
C HIS A 165 -30.20 22.02 -10.72
N GLU A 166 -31.09 22.78 -10.09
CA GLU A 166 -32.50 22.86 -10.45
C GLU A 166 -32.74 23.90 -11.56
N ASN A 167 -33.85 23.75 -12.28
CA ASN A 167 -34.23 24.64 -13.37
C ASN A 167 -34.50 26.09 -12.93
N ASP A 168 -34.76 26.32 -11.64
CA ASP A 168 -34.92 27.67 -11.07
C ASP A 168 -33.58 28.33 -10.71
N GLY A 169 -32.45 27.66 -10.95
CA GLY A 169 -31.10 28.11 -10.66
C GLY A 169 -30.59 27.68 -9.27
N SER A 170 -31.43 27.06 -8.45
CA SER A 170 -31.06 26.56 -7.13
C SER A 170 -30.01 25.46 -7.25
N THR A 171 -28.97 25.50 -6.44
CA THR A 171 -27.88 24.50 -6.47
C THR A 171 -27.69 23.88 -5.09
N THR A 172 -27.60 22.55 -5.02
CA THR A 172 -27.32 21.80 -3.78
C THR A 172 -26.12 20.88 -3.98
N LEU A 173 -25.07 21.05 -3.17
CA LEU A 173 -23.96 20.10 -3.04
C LEU A 173 -24.14 19.28 -1.77
N VAL A 174 -24.03 17.96 -1.87
CA VAL A 174 -23.96 17.05 -0.73
C VAL A 174 -22.60 16.36 -0.72
N CYS A 175 -21.96 16.43 0.43
CA CYS A 175 -20.66 15.87 0.75
C CYS A 175 -20.85 14.77 1.80
N PHE A 176 -20.92 13.51 1.36
CA PHE A 176 -21.00 12.34 2.23
C PHE A 176 -19.60 11.99 2.73
N ASP A 177 -19.39 12.07 4.05
CA ASP A 177 -18.11 11.77 4.72
C ASP A 177 -16.91 12.50 4.12
N ALA A 178 -17.12 13.77 3.75
CA ALA A 178 -16.05 14.56 3.17
C ALA A 178 -14.93 14.81 4.17
N SER A 179 -13.69 14.76 3.69
CA SER A 179 -12.53 14.95 4.54
C SER A 179 -12.46 16.38 5.12
N PRO A 180 -11.72 16.58 6.24
CA PRO A 180 -11.54 17.89 6.83
C PRO A 180 -10.98 18.94 5.86
N ARG A 181 -10.23 18.51 4.83
CA ARG A 181 -9.70 19.40 3.79
C ARG A 181 -10.81 19.97 2.92
N VAL A 182 -11.78 19.14 2.53
CA VAL A 182 -12.95 19.58 1.76
C VAL A 182 -13.77 20.56 2.59
N TRP A 183 -14.01 20.25 3.87
CA TRP A 183 -14.68 21.15 4.82
C TRP A 183 -13.99 22.52 4.92
N HIS A 184 -12.67 22.53 5.12
CA HIS A 184 -11.90 23.77 5.23
C HIS A 184 -11.98 24.58 3.94
N ARG A 185 -11.78 23.94 2.79
CA ARG A 185 -11.78 24.63 1.49
C ARG A 185 -13.12 25.26 1.14
N ILE A 186 -14.22 24.55 1.46
CA ILE A 186 -15.58 25.08 1.30
C ILE A 186 -15.83 26.25 2.26
N ASN A 187 -15.34 26.18 3.51
CA ASN A 187 -15.47 27.30 4.44
C ASN A 187 -14.70 28.55 4.00
N GLU A 188 -13.52 28.40 3.40
CA GLU A 188 -12.80 29.53 2.82
C GLU A 188 -13.59 30.17 1.68
N PHE A 189 -14.21 29.33 0.82
CA PHE A 189 -15.05 29.79 -0.27
C PHE A 189 -16.30 30.55 0.22
N VAL A 190 -16.96 30.04 1.27
CA VAL A 190 -18.09 30.68 1.93
C VAL A 190 -17.65 31.97 2.62
N ALA A 191 -16.56 31.97 3.39
CA ALA A 191 -16.06 33.16 4.07
C ALA A 191 -15.69 34.28 3.08
N ALA A 192 -15.16 33.93 1.91
CA ALA A 192 -14.82 34.87 0.85
C ALA A 192 -16.02 35.39 0.03
N ARG A 193 -17.23 34.89 0.27
CA ARG A 193 -18.45 35.24 -0.49
C ARG A 193 -18.34 35.01 -2.00
N ALA A 194 -17.60 33.98 -2.42
CA ALA A 194 -17.24 33.73 -3.81
C ALA A 194 -18.29 32.91 -4.61
N TRP A 195 -19.53 32.79 -4.12
CA TRP A 195 -20.56 31.93 -4.72
C TRP A 195 -21.39 32.54 -5.86
N GLN A 196 -21.13 33.80 -6.22
CA GLN A 196 -21.92 34.54 -7.22
C GLN A 196 -22.03 33.80 -8.57
N HIS A 197 -20.99 33.06 -8.93
CA HIS A 197 -20.91 32.34 -10.19
C HIS A 197 -21.48 30.91 -10.15
N VAL A 198 -21.82 30.38 -8.97
CA VAL A 198 -22.29 28.98 -8.81
C VAL A 198 -23.62 28.75 -9.50
N ALA A 199 -24.54 29.73 -9.45
CA ALA A 199 -25.81 29.64 -10.16
C ALA A 199 -25.63 29.60 -11.69
N THR A 200 -24.53 30.18 -12.21
CA THR A 200 -24.19 30.13 -13.63
C THR A 200 -23.50 28.83 -14.02
N GLU A 201 -22.57 28.38 -13.19
CA GLU A 201 -21.82 27.15 -13.42
C GLU A 201 -21.63 26.38 -12.09
N PRO A 202 -22.45 25.36 -11.83
CA PRO A 202 -22.46 24.67 -10.53
C PRO A 202 -21.22 23.79 -10.32
N TYR A 203 -20.48 23.43 -11.38
CA TYR A 203 -19.24 22.65 -11.23
C TYR A 203 -18.06 23.40 -10.62
N ILE A 204 -18.19 24.71 -10.36
CA ILE A 204 -17.26 25.41 -9.47
C ILE A 204 -17.16 24.68 -8.12
N LEU A 205 -18.27 24.14 -7.61
CA LEU A 205 -18.29 23.38 -6.36
C LEU A 205 -17.49 22.06 -6.46
N PHE A 206 -17.50 21.39 -7.62
CA PHE A 206 -16.66 20.22 -7.84
C PHE A 206 -15.18 20.59 -7.97
N ASP A 207 -14.82 21.74 -8.55
CA ASP A 207 -13.43 22.20 -8.55
C ASP A 207 -12.89 22.39 -7.12
N LEU A 208 -13.69 22.98 -6.21
CA LEU A 208 -13.32 23.11 -4.79
C LEU A 208 -13.06 21.75 -4.14
N VAL A 209 -13.88 20.75 -4.46
CA VAL A 209 -13.69 19.38 -3.97
C VAL A 209 -12.42 18.78 -4.57
N PHE A 210 -12.20 18.89 -5.88
CA PHE A 210 -11.00 18.35 -6.53
C PHE A 210 -9.71 18.99 -6.01
N GLU A 211 -9.72 20.28 -5.68
CA GLU A 211 -8.61 20.95 -5.01
C GLU A 211 -8.27 20.28 -3.67
N ALA A 212 -9.27 20.12 -2.80
CA ALA A 212 -9.07 19.53 -1.49
C ALA A 212 -8.61 18.06 -1.59
N LEU A 213 -9.22 17.29 -2.49
CA LEU A 213 -8.85 15.90 -2.76
C LEU A 213 -7.44 15.78 -3.35
N TYR A 214 -7.01 16.73 -4.19
CA TYR A 214 -5.63 16.74 -4.70
C TYR A 214 -4.63 16.79 -3.57
N PHE A 215 -4.81 17.74 -2.63
CA PHE A 215 -3.92 17.85 -1.50
C PHE A 215 -3.97 16.60 -0.62
N GLU A 216 -5.15 16.04 -0.37
CA GLU A 216 -5.29 14.80 0.40
C GLU A 216 -4.47 13.64 -0.17
N VAL A 217 -4.54 13.44 -1.50
CA VAL A 217 -3.79 12.41 -2.20
C VAL A 217 -2.28 12.73 -2.26
N ASP A 218 -1.92 14.01 -2.41
CA ASP A 218 -0.52 14.42 -2.46
C ASP A 218 0.19 14.22 -1.11
N ASP A 219 -0.48 14.51 0.00
CA ASP A 219 0.05 14.27 1.34
C ASP A 219 0.29 12.78 1.59
N THR A 220 -0.65 11.92 1.19
CA THR A 220 -0.48 10.46 1.31
C THR A 220 0.68 9.97 0.46
N LEU A 221 0.85 10.52 -0.75
CA LEU A 221 2.01 10.26 -1.60
C LEU A 221 3.33 10.69 -0.93
N MET A 222 3.38 11.88 -0.30
CA MET A 222 4.58 12.37 0.39
C MET A 222 4.95 11.48 1.58
N LEU A 223 3.96 11.03 2.36
CA LEU A 223 4.18 10.09 3.47
C LEU A 223 4.75 8.76 2.98
N GLU A 224 4.19 8.19 1.93
CA GLU A 224 4.66 6.93 1.35
C GLU A 224 6.08 7.08 0.76
N TYR A 225 6.35 8.23 0.13
CA TYR A 225 7.68 8.55 -0.35
C TYR A 225 8.70 8.64 0.80
N ALA A 226 8.34 9.26 1.92
CA ALA A 226 9.18 9.33 3.12
C ALA A 226 9.44 7.93 3.71
N ASN A 227 8.40 7.10 3.82
CA ASN A 227 8.50 5.71 4.29
C ASN A 227 9.47 4.90 3.41
N SER A 228 9.36 5.00 2.08
CA SER A 228 10.26 4.30 1.16
C SER A 228 11.76 4.60 1.37
N LYS A 229 12.09 5.82 1.80
CA LYS A 229 13.48 6.22 2.09
C LYS A 229 14.00 5.58 3.38
N ASN A 230 13.14 5.48 4.40
CA ASN A 230 13.49 4.85 5.68
C ASN A 230 13.71 3.35 5.51
N THR A 231 12.90 2.67 4.70
CA THR A 231 13.06 1.24 4.39
C THR A 231 14.42 0.92 3.77
N ARG A 232 15.02 1.84 2.99
CA ARG A 232 16.35 1.66 2.38
C ARG A 232 17.51 1.77 3.38
N ARG A 233 17.33 2.42 4.53
CA ARG A 233 18.39 2.65 5.53
C ARG A 233 18.54 1.52 6.56
N MET A 234 17.64 0.54 6.60
CA MET A 234 17.68 -0.56 7.56
C MET A 234 18.72 -1.61 7.15
N SER A 235 19.88 -1.57 7.81
CA SER A 235 21.09 -2.33 7.47
C SER A 235 21.14 -3.76 8.06
N SER A 236 20.27 -4.14 9.00
CA SER A 236 20.42 -5.43 9.70
C SER A 236 19.39 -6.50 9.34
N LYS A 237 18.19 -6.12 8.85
CA LYS A 237 17.15 -7.05 8.40
C LYS A 237 16.32 -6.38 7.30
N ILE A 238 16.26 -6.97 6.12
CA ILE A 238 15.45 -6.48 5.00
C ILE A 238 13.96 -6.67 5.36
N PRO A 239 13.16 -5.61 5.55
CA PRO A 239 11.76 -5.74 5.95
C PRO A 239 10.87 -5.94 4.70
N PHE A 240 10.82 -7.17 4.18
CA PHE A 240 10.00 -7.52 3.00
C PHE A 240 8.54 -7.13 3.14
N ALA A 241 7.96 -7.29 4.33
CA ALA A 241 6.58 -6.90 4.60
C ALA A 241 6.34 -5.39 4.43
N ALA A 242 7.27 -4.55 4.90
CA ALA A 242 7.16 -3.10 4.75
C ALA A 242 7.27 -2.70 3.26
N MET A 243 8.24 -3.25 2.52
CA MET A 243 8.36 -2.96 1.08
C MET A 243 7.13 -3.42 0.30
N HIS A 244 6.52 -4.54 0.67
CA HIS A 244 5.31 -5.04 0.04
C HIS A 244 4.09 -4.16 0.37
N ASN A 245 3.94 -3.72 1.62
CA ASN A 245 2.90 -2.76 2.01
C ASN A 245 3.04 -1.44 1.23
N CYS A 246 4.26 -0.91 1.12
CA CYS A 246 4.55 0.27 0.30
C CYS A 246 4.09 0.07 -1.16
N ALA A 247 4.45 -1.08 -1.76
CA ALA A 247 4.03 -1.40 -3.13
C ALA A 247 2.49 -1.45 -3.27
N LYS A 248 1.80 -2.08 -2.31
CA LYS A 248 0.33 -2.12 -2.26
C LYS A 248 -0.30 -0.73 -2.14
N HIS A 249 0.23 0.11 -1.25
CA HIS A 249 -0.25 1.48 -1.07
C HIS A 249 -0.06 2.32 -2.33
N ILE A 250 1.11 2.20 -2.97
CA ILE A 250 1.41 2.87 -4.25
C ILE A 250 0.37 2.52 -5.31
N ILE A 251 -0.05 1.25 -5.40
CA ILE A 251 -1.10 0.82 -6.33
C ILE A 251 -2.43 1.51 -6.02
N HIS A 252 -2.86 1.51 -4.76
CA HIS A 252 -4.13 2.14 -4.38
C HIS A 252 -4.13 3.67 -4.59
N ILE A 253 -3.01 4.35 -4.29
CA ILE A 253 -2.87 5.78 -4.57
C ILE A 253 -2.89 6.02 -6.09
N ALA A 254 -2.31 5.11 -6.89
CA ALA A 254 -2.32 5.23 -8.35
C ALA A 254 -3.74 5.13 -8.90
N GLU A 255 -4.54 4.22 -8.37
CA GLU A 255 -5.96 4.09 -8.67
C GLU A 255 -6.68 5.40 -8.34
N ALA A 256 -6.53 5.93 -7.12
CA ALA A 256 -7.15 7.18 -6.68
C ALA A 256 -6.79 8.40 -7.54
N ILE A 257 -5.50 8.57 -7.88
CA ILE A 257 -5.04 9.65 -8.77
C ILE A 257 -5.68 9.49 -10.16
N GLN A 258 -5.71 8.27 -10.70
CA GLN A 258 -6.30 8.00 -12.00
C GLN A 258 -7.81 8.28 -11.99
N SER A 259 -8.53 7.95 -10.92
CA SER A 259 -9.94 8.33 -10.76
C SER A 259 -10.09 9.84 -10.80
N CYS A 260 -9.33 10.58 -9.99
CA CYS A 260 -9.40 12.04 -9.96
C CYS A 260 -9.16 12.67 -11.34
N ILE A 261 -8.19 12.15 -12.11
CA ILE A 261 -7.96 12.61 -13.49
C ILE A 261 -9.22 12.40 -14.36
N MET A 262 -9.83 11.22 -14.30
CA MET A 262 -11.05 10.92 -15.06
C MET A 262 -12.24 11.78 -14.62
N LEU A 263 -12.37 12.05 -13.31
CA LEU A 263 -13.41 12.92 -12.76
C LEU A 263 -13.26 14.37 -13.22
N VAL A 264 -12.05 14.91 -13.18
CA VAL A 264 -11.76 16.26 -13.67
C VAL A 264 -12.01 16.36 -15.19
N GLU A 265 -11.58 15.37 -15.97
CA GLU A 265 -11.84 15.31 -17.41
C GLU A 265 -13.36 15.24 -17.71
N ALA A 266 -14.10 14.38 -17.02
CA ALA A 266 -15.55 14.27 -17.16
C ALA A 266 -16.28 15.56 -16.75
N THR A 267 -15.84 16.21 -15.67
CA THR A 267 -16.40 17.50 -15.23
C THR A 267 -16.16 18.57 -16.28
N THR A 268 -14.92 18.68 -16.79
CA THR A 268 -14.52 19.62 -17.85
C THR A 268 -15.40 19.46 -19.10
N GLN A 269 -15.67 18.22 -19.51
CA GLN A 269 -16.52 17.91 -20.66
C GLN A 269 -18.00 18.28 -20.44
N ASN A 270 -18.44 18.36 -19.19
CA ASN A 270 -19.82 18.67 -18.85
C ASN A 270 -20.05 20.14 -18.48
N VAL A 271 -19.01 20.97 -18.37
CA VAL A 271 -19.12 22.42 -18.13
C VAL A 271 -20.06 23.06 -19.15
N GLY A 272 -21.06 23.78 -18.66
CA GLY A 272 -22.08 24.49 -19.42
C GLY A 272 -23.24 23.63 -19.91
N LYS A 273 -23.32 22.33 -19.58
CA LYS A 273 -24.42 21.45 -20.06
C LYS A 273 -25.68 21.47 -19.18
N HIS A 274 -25.79 22.40 -18.24
CA HIS A 274 -26.82 22.39 -17.17
C HIS A 274 -28.09 23.20 -17.47
N GLY A 275 -28.30 23.65 -18.72
CA GLY A 275 -29.52 24.40 -19.09
C GLY A 275 -30.09 24.04 -20.47
N HIS A 276 -31.42 24.07 -20.59
CA HIS A 276 -32.18 23.80 -21.83
C HIS A 276 -32.55 25.06 -22.63
N ALA A 277 -32.24 26.27 -22.17
CA ALA A 277 -32.62 27.52 -22.83
C ALA A 277 -31.42 28.37 -23.26
N ARG A 278 -31.60 29.06 -24.38
CA ARG A 278 -30.68 29.96 -25.10
C ARG A 278 -29.69 30.68 -24.17
N ARG A 279 -28.43 30.27 -24.23
CA ARG A 279 -27.31 30.78 -23.42
C ARG A 279 -27.10 32.29 -23.65
N PRO A 280 -27.08 33.11 -22.60
CA PRO A 280 -26.57 34.48 -22.71
C PRO A 280 -25.04 34.47 -22.84
N VAL A 281 -24.50 35.38 -23.66
CA VAL A 281 -23.05 35.54 -23.93
C VAL A 281 -22.24 35.78 -22.65
N THR A 282 -22.88 36.25 -21.58
CA THR A 282 -22.27 36.58 -20.28
C THR A 282 -21.78 35.37 -19.48
N CYS A 283 -22.20 34.15 -19.80
CA CYS A 283 -21.79 32.93 -19.07
C CYS A 283 -20.51 32.28 -19.61
N GLU A 284 -20.10 32.62 -20.84
CA GLU A 284 -18.88 32.10 -21.48
C GLU A 284 -17.57 32.40 -20.71
N PRO A 285 -17.31 33.61 -20.16
CA PRO A 285 -16.05 33.86 -19.45
C PRO A 285 -15.89 32.99 -18.20
N VAL A 286 -16.94 32.83 -17.39
CA VAL A 286 -16.94 31.99 -16.18
C VAL A 286 -16.67 30.52 -16.53
N GLN A 287 -17.30 30.02 -17.59
CA GLN A 287 -17.09 28.64 -18.04
C GLN A 287 -15.67 28.42 -18.55
N ASN A 288 -15.07 29.41 -19.22
CA ASN A 288 -13.70 29.31 -19.71
C ASN A 288 -12.70 29.35 -18.55
N GLU A 289 -12.89 30.25 -17.59
CA GLU A 289 -12.08 30.31 -16.37
C GLU A 289 -12.15 28.98 -15.58
N LEU A 290 -13.34 28.40 -15.44
CA LEU A 290 -13.49 27.09 -14.81
C LEU A 290 -12.78 25.98 -15.61
N ARG A 291 -12.89 25.98 -16.95
CA ARG A 291 -12.19 25.00 -17.79
C ARG A 291 -10.68 25.11 -17.65
N GLU A 292 -10.13 26.32 -17.62
CA GLU A 292 -8.71 26.57 -17.38
C GLU A 292 -8.28 26.06 -16.01
N THR A 293 -9.08 26.34 -14.98
CA THR A 293 -8.83 25.87 -13.60
C THR A 293 -8.85 24.35 -13.52
N LEU A 294 -9.85 23.68 -14.11
CA LEU A 294 -9.93 22.22 -14.15
C LEU A 294 -8.79 21.61 -14.97
N GLN A 295 -8.36 22.23 -16.07
CA GLN A 295 -7.17 21.81 -16.82
C GLN A 295 -5.89 21.91 -15.98
N TYR A 296 -5.77 22.95 -15.16
CA TYR A 296 -4.69 23.07 -14.19
C TYR A 296 -4.77 21.97 -13.12
N ARG A 297 -5.94 21.71 -12.52
CA ARG A 297 -6.14 20.58 -11.58
C ARG A 297 -5.72 19.25 -12.16
N ARG A 298 -6.14 18.97 -13.41
CA ARG A 298 -5.74 17.77 -14.13
C ARG A 298 -4.21 17.67 -14.27
N SER A 299 -3.55 18.80 -14.56
CA SER A 299 -2.10 18.86 -14.69
C SER A 299 -1.39 18.59 -13.36
N LEU A 300 -1.95 19.05 -12.24
CA LEU A 300 -1.46 18.72 -10.90
C LEU A 300 -1.58 17.22 -10.60
N PHE A 301 -2.75 16.61 -10.82
CA PHE A 301 -2.91 15.15 -10.65
C PHE A 301 -1.96 14.36 -11.56
N ARG A 302 -1.78 14.78 -12.82
CA ARG A 302 -0.79 14.19 -13.75
C ARG A 302 0.63 14.29 -13.20
N SER A 303 1.01 15.40 -12.59
CA SER A 303 2.31 15.55 -11.95
C SER A 303 2.50 14.56 -10.79
N SER A 304 1.50 14.42 -9.92
CA SER A 304 1.51 13.40 -8.84
C SER A 304 1.54 11.97 -9.39
N GLN A 305 0.86 11.69 -10.50
CA GLN A 305 0.93 10.39 -11.19
C GLN A 305 2.34 10.06 -11.67
N LEU A 306 3.05 11.02 -12.25
CA LEU A 306 4.44 10.83 -12.71
C LEU A 306 5.39 10.57 -11.53
N ARG A 307 5.23 11.32 -10.43
CA ARG A 307 6.00 11.11 -9.19
C ARG A 307 5.74 9.72 -8.61
N LEU A 308 4.49 9.30 -8.54
CA LEU A 308 4.09 7.99 -8.07
C LEU A 308 4.63 6.87 -8.97
N GLY A 309 4.58 7.02 -10.29
CA GLY A 309 5.14 6.04 -11.22
C GLY A 309 6.66 5.87 -11.10
N SER A 310 7.39 6.95 -10.79
CA SER A 310 8.81 6.87 -10.43
C SER A 310 9.04 6.13 -9.11
N LEU A 311 8.21 6.40 -8.10
CA LEU A 311 8.26 5.73 -6.81
C LEU A 311 7.96 4.23 -6.95
N GLN A 312 6.96 3.84 -7.74
CA GLN A 312 6.62 2.45 -8.03
C GLN A 312 7.82 1.69 -8.60
N LYS A 313 8.42 2.19 -9.69
CA LYS A 313 9.63 1.59 -10.30
C LYS A 313 10.78 1.46 -9.30
N ARG A 314 10.95 2.45 -8.41
CA ARG A 314 11.99 2.41 -7.37
C ARG A 314 11.74 1.32 -6.34
N ILE A 315 10.50 1.12 -5.91
CA ILE A 315 10.12 0.06 -4.97
C ILE A 315 10.29 -1.31 -5.61
N ASP A 316 9.88 -1.49 -6.86
CA ASP A 316 10.05 -2.75 -7.60
C ASP A 316 11.53 -3.13 -7.72
N ASN A 317 12.39 -2.15 -8.06
CA ASN A 317 13.84 -2.35 -8.11
C ASN A 317 14.41 -2.67 -6.72
N ALA A 318 13.92 -2.04 -5.66
CA ALA A 318 14.39 -2.29 -4.29
C ALA A 318 14.00 -3.70 -3.80
N ILE A 319 12.79 -4.15 -4.11
CA ILE A 319 12.32 -5.52 -3.82
C ILE A 319 13.18 -6.54 -4.56
N THR A 320 13.40 -6.33 -5.86
CA THR A 320 14.23 -7.22 -6.70
C THR A 320 15.66 -7.31 -6.18
N LEU A 321 16.29 -6.16 -5.90
CA LEU A 321 17.63 -6.11 -5.31
C LEU A 321 17.68 -6.84 -3.96
N SER A 322 16.67 -6.66 -3.12
CA SER A 322 16.57 -7.33 -1.83
C SER A 322 16.53 -8.85 -1.96
N PHE A 323 15.79 -9.38 -2.93
CA PHE A 323 15.80 -10.82 -3.22
C PHE A 323 17.17 -11.30 -3.67
N HIS A 324 17.84 -10.58 -4.57
CA HIS A 324 19.19 -10.94 -5.01
C HIS A 324 20.21 -10.94 -3.85
N LEU A 325 20.09 -9.99 -2.93
CA LEU A 325 20.95 -9.92 -1.74
C LEU A 325 20.71 -11.10 -0.79
N VAL A 326 19.46 -11.51 -0.56
CA VAL A 326 19.16 -12.69 0.27
C VAL A 326 19.71 -13.95 -0.38
N THR A 327 19.47 -14.15 -1.68
CA THR A 327 20.03 -15.30 -2.41
C THR A 327 21.56 -15.33 -2.36
N GLN A 328 22.21 -14.15 -2.44
CA GLN A 328 23.65 -14.03 -2.30
C GLN A 328 24.12 -14.39 -0.89
N GLN A 329 23.42 -13.93 0.15
CA GLN A 329 23.72 -14.27 1.53
C GLN A 329 23.59 -15.77 1.78
N ASP A 330 22.50 -16.39 1.32
CA ASP A 330 22.27 -17.84 1.45
C ASP A 330 23.36 -18.64 0.72
N SER A 331 23.78 -18.17 -0.46
CA SER A 331 24.89 -18.77 -1.20
C SER A 331 26.22 -18.65 -0.43
N MET A 332 26.48 -17.50 0.21
CA MET A 332 27.67 -17.30 1.03
C MET A 332 27.67 -18.18 2.29
N VAL A 333 26.53 -18.28 2.97
CA VAL A 333 26.35 -19.18 4.12
C VAL A 333 26.59 -20.63 3.68
N MET A 334 26.03 -21.06 2.54
CA MET A 334 26.26 -22.39 2.00
C MET A 334 27.74 -22.64 1.66
N ILE A 335 28.45 -21.65 1.11
CA ILE A 335 29.90 -21.76 0.86
C ILE A 335 30.68 -21.88 2.17
N GLN A 336 30.30 -21.10 3.19
CA GLN A 336 30.92 -21.17 4.51
C GLN A 336 30.66 -22.52 5.20
N ASP A 337 29.45 -23.06 5.09
CA ASP A 337 29.09 -24.38 5.59
C ASP A 337 29.86 -25.48 4.84
N SER A 338 30.01 -25.36 3.52
CA SER A 338 30.85 -26.27 2.73
C SER A 338 32.30 -26.24 3.18
N ASN A 339 32.87 -25.06 3.43
CA ASN A 339 34.23 -24.93 3.94
C ASN A 339 34.36 -25.53 5.36
N SER A 340 33.38 -25.31 6.22
CA SER A 340 33.34 -25.89 7.56
C SER A 340 33.27 -27.42 7.50
N MET A 341 32.46 -27.98 6.60
CA MET A 341 32.36 -29.42 6.36
C MET A 341 33.70 -29.99 5.86
N LYS A 342 34.40 -29.29 4.97
CA LYS A 342 35.75 -29.68 4.51
C LYS A 342 36.74 -29.69 5.67
N VAL A 343 36.70 -28.71 6.58
CA VAL A 343 37.56 -28.67 7.76
C VAL A 343 37.28 -29.84 8.72
N ILE A 344 36.00 -30.12 9.00
CA ILE A 344 35.62 -31.26 9.85
C ILE A 344 36.10 -32.58 9.22
N ALA A 345 35.87 -32.77 7.92
CA ALA A 345 36.34 -33.95 7.20
C ALA A 345 37.87 -34.11 7.30
N ALA A 346 38.63 -33.02 7.10
CA ALA A 346 40.08 -33.03 7.23
C ALA A 346 40.54 -33.43 8.65
N ILE A 347 39.89 -32.88 9.69
CA ILE A 347 40.12 -33.26 11.09
C ILE A 347 39.87 -34.77 11.29
N THR A 348 38.74 -35.30 10.78
CA THR A 348 38.42 -36.73 10.93
C THR A 348 39.40 -37.65 10.22
N MET A 349 39.91 -37.28 9.03
CA MET A 349 40.92 -38.08 8.31
C MET A 349 42.22 -38.24 9.11
N ILE A 350 42.57 -37.26 9.94
CA ILE A 350 43.76 -37.30 10.81
C ILE A 350 43.49 -38.15 12.07
N PHE A 351 42.33 -37.95 12.70
CA PHE A 351 42.03 -38.60 13.98
C PHE A 351 41.57 -40.05 13.85
N LEU A 352 40.80 -40.41 12.82
CA LEU A 352 40.22 -41.75 12.69
C LEU A 352 41.25 -42.90 12.71
N PRO A 353 42.38 -42.83 11.97
CA PRO A 353 43.38 -43.90 12.01
C PRO A 353 44.08 -43.99 13.37
N THR A 354 44.36 -42.83 13.99
CA THR A 354 44.98 -42.74 15.31
C THR A 354 44.07 -43.35 16.39
N THR A 355 42.79 -42.99 16.38
CA THR A 355 41.79 -43.54 17.30
C THR A 355 41.58 -45.04 17.07
N GLY A 356 41.60 -45.51 15.82
CA GLY A 356 41.51 -46.94 15.49
C GLY A 356 42.67 -47.75 16.06
N VAL A 357 43.91 -47.30 15.85
CA VAL A 357 45.12 -47.93 16.41
C VAL A 357 45.08 -47.92 17.94
N ALA A 358 44.73 -46.79 18.55
CA ALA A 358 44.58 -46.68 20.00
C ALA A 358 43.50 -47.63 20.56
N THR A 359 42.38 -47.79 19.86
CA THR A 359 41.29 -48.70 20.26
C THR A 359 41.71 -50.17 20.16
N VAL A 360 42.42 -50.56 19.09
CA VAL A 360 42.92 -51.93 18.91
C VAL A 360 43.96 -52.27 19.98
N ILE A 361 44.90 -51.36 20.24
CA ILE A 361 45.96 -51.55 21.24
C ILE A 361 45.41 -51.49 22.68
N GLY A 362 44.39 -50.65 22.92
CA GLY A 362 43.69 -50.57 24.20
C GLY A 362 42.66 -51.67 24.44
N SER A 363 42.33 -52.46 23.41
CA SER A 363 41.42 -53.59 23.54
C SER A 363 42.04 -54.66 24.44
N GLN A 364 41.24 -55.18 25.36
CA GLN A 364 41.67 -56.18 26.35
C GLN A 364 42.14 -57.51 25.74
N LEU A 365 42.06 -57.66 24.43
CA LEU A 365 42.62 -58.79 23.67
C LEU A 365 44.16 -58.80 23.63
N LEU A 366 44.84 -57.66 23.85
CA LEU A 366 46.32 -57.56 23.86
C LEU A 366 46.93 -57.46 25.26
N PHE A 367 46.13 -57.36 26.33
CA PHE A 367 46.62 -57.61 27.69
C PHE A 367 46.70 -59.13 27.89
N SER A 368 47.78 -59.76 27.41
CA SER A 368 48.09 -61.12 27.83
C SER A 368 48.27 -61.12 29.35
N LYS A 369 47.38 -61.84 30.04
CA LYS A 369 47.47 -62.21 31.46
C LYS A 369 48.93 -62.33 31.92
N VAL A 370 49.36 -61.41 32.78
CA VAL A 370 50.46 -61.66 33.70
C VAL A 370 49.88 -62.41 34.90
N GLN A 371 50.31 -63.65 35.08
CA GLN A 371 50.16 -64.45 36.29
C GLN A 371 51.32 -65.45 36.27
N SER A 372 52.18 -65.66 37.26
CA SER A 372 52.45 -65.16 38.63
C SER A 372 54.00 -65.17 38.73
N ASP A 373 54.71 -64.40 39.55
CA ASP A 373 54.74 -64.53 41.01
C ASP A 373 55.70 -63.50 41.63
N GLY A 374 55.34 -62.93 42.79
CA GLY A 374 56.26 -62.24 43.70
C GLY A 374 56.48 -60.73 43.49
N ASP A 375 55.83 -59.94 44.34
CA ASP A 375 56.22 -58.60 44.81
C ASP A 375 56.76 -57.61 43.78
N THR A 376 55.85 -56.96 43.05
CA THR A 376 55.79 -55.50 42.83
C THR A 376 54.67 -55.21 41.85
N TRP A 377 53.73 -54.34 42.22
CA TRP A 377 52.77 -53.78 41.26
C TRP A 377 53.49 -52.75 40.40
N ASP A 378 54.49 -53.16 39.64
CA ASP A 378 55.13 -52.23 38.72
C ASP A 378 54.15 -52.02 37.56
N VAL A 379 53.49 -50.86 37.52
CA VAL A 379 52.72 -50.42 36.37
C VAL A 379 53.74 -50.04 35.29
N SER A 380 54.43 -51.04 34.76
CA SER A 380 55.39 -50.86 33.68
C SER A 380 54.58 -50.41 32.46
N LEU A 381 54.88 -49.21 31.93
CA LEU A 381 54.37 -48.79 30.62
C LEU A 381 54.70 -49.91 29.64
N THR A 382 53.67 -50.65 29.24
CA THR A 382 53.82 -51.82 28.38
C THR A 382 54.56 -51.40 27.09
N PRO A 383 55.54 -52.18 26.57
CA PRO A 383 56.29 -51.83 25.35
C PRO A 383 55.40 -51.56 24.12
N LEU A 384 54.12 -51.95 24.18
CA LEU A 384 53.05 -51.58 23.26
C LEU A 384 52.78 -50.07 23.16
N PHE A 385 53.11 -49.26 24.18
CA PHE A 385 53.00 -47.80 24.11
C PHE A 385 53.91 -47.23 23.01
N TRP A 386 55.14 -47.74 22.89
CA TRP A 386 56.03 -47.35 21.81
C TRP A 386 55.47 -47.88 20.49
N THR A 387 55.08 -49.15 20.41
CA THR A 387 54.53 -49.76 19.19
C THR A 387 53.31 -49.01 18.62
N MET A 388 52.49 -48.39 19.46
CA MET A 388 51.39 -47.52 19.06
C MET A 388 51.85 -46.36 18.16
N TRP A 389 52.92 -45.66 18.53
CA TRP A 389 53.45 -44.54 17.75
C TRP A 389 54.12 -45.01 16.44
N TRP A 390 54.81 -46.16 16.46
CA TRP A 390 55.41 -46.76 15.26
C TRP A 390 54.38 -47.16 14.20
N ILE A 391 53.15 -47.52 14.60
CA ILE A 391 52.09 -47.93 13.66
C ILE A 391 51.20 -46.74 13.30
N SER A 392 50.84 -45.90 14.26
CA SER A 392 49.89 -44.81 14.08
C SER A 392 50.42 -43.72 13.16
N ILE A 393 51.69 -43.32 13.29
CA ILE A 393 52.29 -42.23 12.49
C ILE A 393 52.37 -42.59 11.00
N PRO A 394 52.92 -43.74 10.57
CA PRO A 394 52.96 -44.07 9.15
C PRO A 394 51.56 -44.32 8.57
N LEU A 395 50.62 -44.85 9.36
CA LEU A 395 49.25 -45.07 8.92
C LEU A 395 48.52 -43.74 8.68
N THR A 396 48.69 -42.74 9.54
CA THR A 396 48.08 -41.40 9.33
C THR A 396 48.69 -40.71 8.12
N ILE A 397 50.02 -40.78 7.94
CA ILE A 397 50.69 -40.25 6.74
C ILE A 397 50.14 -40.91 5.48
N PHE A 398 49.98 -42.23 5.47
CA PHE A 398 49.44 -42.97 4.34
C PHE A 398 48.00 -42.56 3.99
N VAL A 399 47.12 -42.44 5.00
CA VAL A 399 45.73 -42.00 4.82
C VAL A 399 45.67 -40.57 4.30
N VAL A 400 46.51 -39.66 4.83
CA VAL A 400 46.59 -38.27 4.36
C VAL A 400 47.11 -38.20 2.91
N LEU A 401 48.13 -38.98 2.55
CA LEU A 401 48.66 -39.02 1.18
C LEU A 401 47.63 -39.58 0.19
N LEU A 402 46.91 -40.64 0.56
CA LEU A 402 45.79 -41.16 -0.24
C LEU A 402 44.69 -40.11 -0.41
N ALA A 403 44.35 -39.37 0.65
CA ALA A 403 43.36 -38.31 0.59
C ALA A 403 43.79 -37.16 -0.32
N ILE A 404 45.06 -36.73 -0.27
CA ILE A 404 45.63 -35.70 -1.16
C ILE A 404 45.63 -36.18 -2.61
N PHE A 405 46.06 -37.42 -2.85
CA PHE A 405 46.08 -38.02 -4.18
C PHE A 405 44.66 -38.13 -4.76
N TRP A 406 43.69 -38.59 -3.96
CA TRP A 406 42.28 -38.64 -4.33
C TRP A 406 41.71 -37.25 -4.61
N HIS A 407 42.01 -36.26 -3.76
CA HIS A 407 41.57 -34.88 -3.96
C HIS A 407 42.16 -34.27 -5.25
N TRP A 408 43.44 -34.52 -5.54
CA TRP A 408 44.08 -34.12 -6.79
C TRP A 408 43.37 -34.78 -7.97
N TRP A 409 43.26 -36.11 -7.96
CA TRP A 409 42.66 -36.88 -9.05
C TRP A 409 41.24 -36.40 -9.38
N THR A 410 40.39 -36.23 -8.35
CA THR A 410 39.01 -35.76 -8.51
C THR A 410 38.91 -34.30 -8.98
N HIS A 411 39.83 -33.41 -8.59
CA HIS A 411 39.85 -32.03 -9.08
C HIS A 411 40.41 -31.89 -10.50
N SER A 412 41.17 -32.88 -10.98
CA SER A 412 41.73 -32.89 -12.33
C SER A 412 40.68 -33.07 -13.44
N GLU A 413 39.44 -33.46 -13.11
CA GLU A 413 38.36 -33.69 -14.08
C GLU A 413 37.28 -32.58 -14.12
N SER A 414 37.41 -31.48 -13.36
CA SER A 414 36.50 -30.33 -13.48
C SER A 414 37.06 -29.26 -14.44
N PRO A 415 36.28 -28.78 -15.43
CA PRO A 415 36.80 -27.96 -16.52
C PRO A 415 37.14 -26.56 -16.01
N THR A 416 38.41 -26.36 -15.68
CA THR A 416 39.02 -25.07 -15.34
C THR A 416 38.94 -24.04 -16.48
N GLY A 417 38.37 -24.42 -17.63
CA GLY A 417 38.14 -23.55 -18.79
C GLY A 417 36.97 -22.56 -18.63
N GLU A 418 35.90 -22.89 -17.91
CA GLU A 418 34.72 -21.99 -17.82
C GLU A 418 34.91 -20.85 -16.82
N VAL A 419 35.52 -21.11 -15.66
CA VAL A 419 35.76 -20.08 -14.63
C VAL A 419 36.72 -18.99 -15.15
N MET A 420 37.72 -19.37 -15.95
CA MET A 420 38.64 -18.42 -16.58
C MET A 420 37.98 -17.59 -17.69
N GLN A 421 36.97 -18.14 -18.39
CA GLN A 421 36.19 -17.39 -19.38
C GLN A 421 35.19 -16.41 -18.74
N VAL A 422 34.58 -16.77 -17.61
CA VAL A 422 33.68 -15.87 -16.87
C VAL A 422 34.47 -14.71 -16.27
N VAL A 423 35.67 -14.94 -15.73
CA VAL A 423 36.56 -13.88 -15.23
C VAL A 423 37.06 -12.98 -16.36
N LYS A 424 37.37 -13.53 -17.55
CA LYS A 424 37.68 -12.72 -18.75
C LYS A 424 36.50 -11.87 -19.25
N ARG A 425 35.28 -12.40 -19.24
CA ARG A 425 34.08 -11.61 -19.60
C ARG A 425 33.81 -10.48 -18.59
N ALA A 426 33.94 -10.74 -17.29
CA ALA A 426 33.72 -9.74 -16.24
C ALA A 426 34.75 -8.58 -16.30
N THR A 427 36.02 -8.90 -16.57
CA THR A 427 37.09 -7.90 -16.71
C THR A 427 36.96 -7.06 -17.98
N THR A 428 36.44 -7.63 -19.07
CA THR A 428 36.18 -6.88 -20.32
C THR A 428 35.04 -5.87 -20.15
N PHE A 429 33.98 -6.19 -19.38
CA PHE A 429 32.89 -5.25 -19.07
C PHE A 429 33.32 -4.10 -18.14
N SER A 430 34.19 -4.38 -17.15
CA SER A 430 34.70 -3.34 -16.24
C SER A 430 35.59 -2.30 -16.95
N THR A 431 36.21 -2.65 -18.08
CA THR A 431 37.11 -1.76 -18.82
C THR A 431 36.36 -0.90 -19.85
N SER A 432 35.14 -1.31 -20.25
CA SER A 432 34.29 -0.51 -21.14
C SER A 432 33.55 0.62 -20.42
N ASN A 433 33.34 0.50 -19.09
CA ASN A 433 32.57 1.48 -18.33
C ASN A 433 33.40 2.67 -17.81
N THR A 434 34.72 2.56 -17.84
CA THR A 434 35.65 3.65 -17.48
C THR A 434 36.00 4.58 -18.63
N LYS A 435 35.71 4.21 -19.90
CA LYS A 435 35.97 5.06 -21.08
C LYS A 435 34.81 6.01 -21.45
N ASN A 436 33.64 5.91 -20.81
CA ASN A 436 32.49 6.79 -21.07
C ASN A 436 32.27 7.85 -19.97
N ILE A 437 33.22 8.06 -19.07
CA ILE A 437 33.16 9.07 -17.99
C ILE A 437 34.12 10.25 -18.27
N GLU A 438 34.95 10.18 -19.32
CA GLU A 438 35.76 11.30 -19.81
C GLU A 438 35.42 11.58 -21.29
N ALA A 439 34.26 12.20 -21.52
CA ALA A 439 33.95 12.96 -22.73
C ALA A 439 32.86 14.00 -22.42
#